data_AF-A0A1K1R960-F1
#
_entry.id   AF-A0A1K1R960-F1
#
_cell.length_a   1.000
_cell.length_b   1.000
_cell.length_c   1.000
_cell.angle_alpha   90.00
_cell.angle_beta   90.00
_cell.angle_gamma   90.00
#
_symmetry.space_group_name_H-M   'P 1'
#
loop_
_entity.id
_entity.type
_entity.pdbx_description
1 polymer ?
#
loop_
_entity_poly.entity_id
_entity_poly.type
_entity_poly.pdbx_seq_one_letter_code
_entity_poly.pdbx_strand_id
1 'polypeptide(L)'
;MLEQNITKSNLPDATKPRPVHRLDYPTTGLLLVGKTSASITALNKLFQNKEITKTYFAITIGSMPKEGEINTNVDNKKAASIYTVLESVPSKKYEYLNLVKLFPKTGRKHQLRNHLASIGNPILGDAEYGIEGKIVKGKGLYLHAYSLSFIHPFTNEKMNIIKDLPTKYSKIFSSLL
;
A
#
# COMPACT_ATOMS: atom_id res chain seq x y z
N MET A 1 -8.86 -0.62 -13.63
CA MET A 1 -8.53 -2.05 -13.44
C MET A 1 -8.18 -2.61 -14.80
N LEU A 2 -7.12 -3.41 -14.91
CA LEU A 2 -6.83 -4.10 -16.16
C LEU A 2 -7.80 -5.29 -16.24
N GLU A 3 -8.93 -5.12 -16.94
CA GLU A 3 -9.99 -6.14 -17.06
C GLU A 3 -9.43 -7.48 -17.58
N GLN A 4 -8.33 -7.44 -18.34
CA GLN A 4 -7.59 -8.60 -18.84
C GLN A 4 -7.07 -9.57 -17.76
N ASN A 5 -6.94 -9.14 -16.50
CA ASN A 5 -6.46 -9.99 -15.41
C ASN A 5 -7.59 -10.66 -14.61
N ILE A 6 -8.84 -10.53 -15.07
CA ILE A 6 -10.01 -10.98 -14.30
C ILE A 6 -10.81 -12.01 -15.11
N THR A 7 -10.71 -13.27 -14.72
CA THR A 7 -11.62 -14.31 -15.20
C THR A 7 -12.98 -14.14 -14.53
N LYS A 8 -14.09 -14.30 -15.27
CA LYS A 8 -15.45 -14.31 -14.68
C LYS A 8 -15.64 -15.51 -13.74
N SER A 9 -16.63 -15.42 -12.85
CA SER A 9 -17.05 -16.55 -12.02
C SER A 9 -18.07 -17.39 -12.77
N ASN A 10 -18.08 -18.70 -12.53
CA ASN A 10 -19.09 -19.64 -13.04
C ASN A 10 -20.15 -19.99 -11.98
N LEU A 11 -20.09 -19.34 -10.81
CA LEU A 11 -21.06 -19.57 -9.73
C LEU A 11 -22.41 -18.88 -10.03
N PRO A 12 -23.54 -19.37 -9.47
CA PRO A 12 -24.88 -18.84 -9.77
C PRO A 12 -25.05 -17.35 -9.45
N ASP A 13 -24.34 -16.84 -8.45
CA ASP A 13 -24.38 -15.44 -8.00
C ASP A 13 -23.27 -14.58 -8.64
N ALA A 14 -22.68 -15.04 -9.75
CA ALA A 14 -21.67 -14.30 -10.50
C ALA A 14 -22.18 -12.90 -10.90
N THR A 15 -21.31 -11.91 -10.80
CA THR A 15 -21.60 -10.53 -11.19
C THR A 15 -20.43 -9.91 -11.94
N LYS A 16 -20.61 -8.70 -12.47
CA LYS A 16 -19.48 -7.92 -13.01
C LYS A 16 -18.45 -7.75 -11.88
N PRO A 17 -17.21 -8.24 -12.02
CA PRO A 17 -16.21 -8.16 -10.95
C PRO A 17 -15.96 -6.72 -10.51
N ARG A 18 -15.84 -6.49 -9.20
CA ARG A 18 -15.67 -5.15 -8.60
C ARG A 18 -14.60 -5.18 -7.51
N PRO A 19 -13.82 -4.10 -7.35
CA PRO A 19 -12.82 -4.03 -6.31
C PRO A 19 -13.51 -3.89 -4.95
N VAL A 20 -13.02 -4.61 -3.94
CA VAL A 20 -13.55 -4.59 -2.56
C VAL A 20 -12.74 -3.69 -1.62
N HIS A 21 -11.66 -3.11 -2.16
CA HIS A 21 -10.98 -1.95 -1.58
C HIS A 21 -10.41 -1.11 -2.72
N ARG A 22 -9.68 -0.05 -2.39
CA ARG A 22 -9.02 0.80 -3.37
C ARG A 22 -7.52 0.85 -3.16
N LEU A 23 -6.81 1.14 -4.24
CA LEU A 23 -5.47 1.70 -4.25
C LEU A 23 -5.57 3.09 -4.89
N ASP A 24 -4.71 4.01 -4.46
CA ASP A 24 -4.57 5.28 -5.18
C ASP A 24 -3.96 5.02 -6.56
N TYR A 25 -4.35 5.81 -7.56
CA TYR A 25 -3.94 5.60 -8.96
C TYR A 25 -2.44 5.33 -9.16
N PRO A 26 -1.51 6.09 -8.53
CA PRO A 26 -0.08 5.85 -8.73
C PRO A 26 0.48 4.72 -7.86
N THR A 27 -0.29 4.16 -6.93
CA THR A 27 0.13 3.06 -6.06
C THR A 27 0.10 1.74 -6.84
N THR A 28 1.21 1.02 -6.80
CA THR A 28 1.34 -0.30 -7.44
C THR A 28 0.97 -1.42 -6.47
N GLY A 29 0.71 -2.63 -6.97
CA GLY A 29 0.56 -3.82 -6.14
C GLY A 29 -0.86 -4.43 -6.14
N LEU A 30 -1.20 -5.09 -5.04
CA LEU A 30 -2.40 -5.93 -4.92
C LEU A 30 -3.70 -5.13 -4.80
N LEU A 31 -4.68 -5.49 -5.64
CA LEU A 31 -6.07 -5.06 -5.53
C LEU A 31 -6.97 -6.30 -5.48
N LEU A 32 -7.71 -6.47 -4.38
CA LEU A 32 -8.65 -7.57 -4.23
C LEU A 32 -9.98 -7.23 -4.92
N VAL A 33 -10.48 -8.19 -5.70
CA VAL A 33 -11.68 -8.05 -6.53
C VAL A 33 -12.64 -9.19 -6.22
N GLY A 34 -13.88 -8.86 -5.87
CA GLY A 34 -14.95 -9.83 -5.72
C GLY A 34 -15.59 -10.14 -7.08
N LYS A 35 -15.89 -11.41 -7.33
CA LYS A 35 -16.43 -11.92 -8.61
C LYS A 35 -17.89 -12.37 -8.52
N THR A 36 -18.43 -12.46 -7.32
CA THR A 36 -19.82 -12.82 -7.04
C THR A 36 -20.42 -11.84 -6.04
N SER A 37 -21.75 -11.73 -5.98
CA SER A 37 -22.40 -10.83 -5.02
C SER A 37 -22.09 -11.22 -3.57
N ALA A 38 -22.08 -12.52 -3.25
CA ALA A 38 -21.72 -13.00 -1.91
C ALA A 38 -20.27 -12.65 -1.55
N SER A 39 -19.32 -12.88 -2.46
CA SER A 39 -17.90 -12.59 -2.22
C SER A 39 -17.63 -11.10 -2.00
N ILE A 40 -18.29 -10.23 -2.77
CA ILE A 40 -18.16 -8.77 -2.62
C ILE A 40 -18.62 -8.35 -1.22
N THR A 41 -19.81 -8.81 -0.79
CA THR A 41 -20.36 -8.47 0.52
C THR A 41 -19.46 -8.97 1.65
N ALA A 42 -19.03 -10.23 1.60
CA ALA A 42 -18.20 -10.83 2.64
C ALA A 42 -16.84 -10.14 2.75
N LEU A 43 -16.15 -9.92 1.63
CA LEU A 43 -14.83 -9.27 1.62
C LEU A 43 -14.89 -7.81 2.07
N ASN A 44 -15.94 -7.06 1.68
CA ASN A 44 -16.16 -5.70 2.17
C ASN A 44 -16.30 -5.67 3.70
N LYS A 45 -16.99 -6.66 4.29
CA LYS A 45 -17.11 -6.79 5.75
C LYS A 45 -15.76 -7.03 6.41
N LEU A 46 -14.90 -7.88 5.83
CA LEU A 46 -13.53 -8.09 6.35
C LEU A 46 -12.73 -6.77 6.35
N PHE A 47 -12.85 -5.94 5.30
CA PHE A 47 -12.20 -4.62 5.26
C PHE A 47 -12.76 -3.66 6.31
N GLN A 48 -14.09 -3.62 6.47
CA GLN A 48 -14.77 -2.79 7.45
C GLN A 48 -14.36 -3.15 8.88
N ASN A 49 -14.27 -4.45 9.17
CA ASN A 49 -13.87 -5.00 10.47
C ASN A 49 -12.36 -4.97 10.71
N LYS A 50 -11.55 -4.55 9.72
CA LYS A 50 -10.08 -4.54 9.76
C LYS A 50 -9.46 -5.94 9.94
N GLU A 51 -10.15 -6.97 9.46
CA GLU A 51 -9.72 -8.38 9.52
C GLU A 51 -8.70 -8.72 8.42
N ILE A 52 -8.49 -7.80 7.46
CA ILE A 52 -7.46 -7.93 6.41
C ILE A 52 -6.21 -7.16 6.83
N THR A 53 -5.13 -7.92 7.07
CA THR A 53 -3.79 -7.37 7.26
C THR A 53 -3.22 -6.96 5.92
N LYS A 54 -2.74 -5.72 5.83
CA LYS A 54 -2.17 -5.13 4.62
C LYS A 54 -0.73 -4.75 4.91
N THR A 55 0.19 -5.17 4.06
CA THR A 55 1.59 -4.74 4.10
C THR A 55 1.90 -3.91 2.88
N TYR A 56 2.48 -2.74 3.10
CA TYR A 56 2.96 -1.86 2.05
C TYR A 56 4.47 -1.66 2.18
N PHE A 57 5.10 -1.33 1.07
CA PHE A 57 6.48 -0.89 1.03
C PHE A 57 6.57 0.47 0.35
N ALA A 58 7.33 1.38 0.94
CA ALA A 58 7.62 2.68 0.37
C ALA A 58 9.13 2.95 0.32
N ILE A 59 9.52 3.87 -0.56
CA ILE A 59 10.81 4.55 -0.44
C ILE A 59 10.55 5.96 0.07
N THR A 60 11.11 6.34 1.21
CA THR A 60 10.95 7.70 1.78
C THR A 60 12.24 8.50 1.70
N ILE A 61 12.10 9.82 1.84
CA ILE A 61 13.20 10.80 1.80
C ILE A 61 13.56 11.24 3.23
N GLY A 62 14.84 11.55 3.46
CA GLY A 62 15.35 12.14 4.70
C GLY A 62 15.69 11.12 5.79
N SER A 63 16.28 11.59 6.89
CA SER A 63 16.55 10.75 8.06
C SER A 63 15.24 10.34 8.76
N MET A 64 15.13 9.08 9.16
CA MET A 64 13.90 8.50 9.73
C MET A 64 14.25 7.54 10.89
N PRO A 65 13.50 7.53 12.00
CA PRO A 65 13.67 6.52 13.05
C PRO A 65 13.48 5.09 12.52
N LYS A 66 14.10 4.10 13.17
CA LYS A 66 14.05 2.70 12.73
C LYS A 66 12.62 2.14 12.69
N GLU A 67 11.76 2.57 13.59
CA GLU A 67 10.36 2.18 13.67
C GLU A 67 9.51 3.28 14.31
N GLY A 68 8.21 3.22 14.11
CA GLY A 68 7.28 4.13 14.78
C GLY A 68 5.82 3.90 14.42
N GLU A 69 4.97 4.62 15.14
CA GLU A 69 3.53 4.65 14.93
C GLU A 69 3.07 6.08 14.66
N ILE A 70 2.23 6.26 13.64
CA ILE A 70 1.69 7.57 13.23
C ILE A 70 0.18 7.54 13.42
N ASN A 71 -0.29 8.34 14.38
CA ASN A 71 -1.67 8.41 14.84
C ASN A 71 -2.26 9.82 14.63
N THR A 72 -2.22 10.30 13.39
CA THR A 72 -2.74 11.61 13.00
C THR A 72 -4.06 11.48 12.22
N ASN A 73 -4.77 12.58 12.05
CA ASN A 73 -5.98 12.60 11.23
C ASN A 73 -5.63 12.67 9.74
N VAL A 74 -6.41 11.95 8.93
CA VAL A 74 -6.44 12.09 7.47
C VAL A 74 -7.86 12.47 7.07
N ASP A 75 -8.00 13.60 6.38
CA ASP A 75 -9.30 14.20 6.04
C ASP A 75 -10.24 14.30 7.27
N ASN A 76 -9.73 14.86 8.38
CA ASN A 76 -10.43 15.02 9.67
C ASN A 76 -10.91 13.71 10.33
N LYS A 77 -10.43 12.55 9.87
CA LYS A 77 -10.77 11.25 10.45
C LYS A 77 -9.52 10.60 11.04
N LYS A 78 -9.66 10.04 12.24
CA LYS A 78 -8.59 9.26 12.88
C LYS A 78 -8.06 8.19 11.94
N ALA A 79 -6.74 8.13 11.84
CA ALA A 79 -6.00 7.16 11.07
C ALA A 79 -4.76 6.71 11.85
N ALA A 80 -4.35 5.46 11.63
CA ALA A 80 -3.23 4.85 12.34
C ALA A 80 -2.39 4.01 11.38
N SER A 81 -1.06 4.14 11.44
CA SER A 81 -0.12 3.35 10.64
C SER A 81 1.14 3.07 11.44
N ILE A 82 1.63 1.84 11.35
CA ILE A 82 2.92 1.43 11.90
C ILE A 82 3.92 1.34 10.75
N TYR A 83 5.16 1.75 11.00
CA TYR A 83 6.25 1.62 10.04
C TYR A 83 7.50 1.02 10.66
N THR A 84 8.30 0.37 9.81
CA THR A 84 9.66 -0.08 10.14
C THR A 84 10.55 0.22 8.94
N VAL A 85 11.63 0.95 9.17
CA VAL A 85 12.70 1.16 8.19
C VAL A 85 13.54 -0.11 8.11
N LEU A 86 13.60 -0.75 6.96
CA LEU A 86 14.39 -1.97 6.76
C LEU A 86 15.84 -1.64 6.44
N GLU A 87 16.04 -0.65 5.57
CA GLU A 87 17.34 -0.21 5.09
C GLU A 87 17.32 1.29 4.78
N SER A 88 18.45 1.96 4.98
CA SER A 88 18.66 3.37 4.64
C SER A 88 19.95 3.51 3.85
N VAL A 89 19.92 4.24 2.74
CA VAL A 89 21.09 4.53 1.91
C VAL A 89 21.30 6.03 1.80
N PRO A 90 22.56 6.52 1.86
CA PRO A 90 22.83 7.96 1.76
C PRO A 90 22.50 8.50 0.36
N SER A 91 22.06 9.75 0.30
CA SER A 91 21.72 10.45 -0.94
C SER A 91 22.11 11.92 -0.88
N LYS A 92 22.93 12.38 -1.83
CA LYS A 92 23.29 13.80 -1.92
C LYS A 92 22.09 14.74 -2.09
N LYS A 93 21.01 14.26 -2.74
CA LYS A 93 19.80 15.07 -3.01
C LYS A 93 18.76 14.95 -1.89
N TYR A 94 18.64 13.77 -1.29
CA TYR A 94 17.57 13.43 -0.36
C TYR A 94 18.03 13.26 1.08
N GLU A 95 19.31 13.49 1.36
CA GLU A 95 20.02 13.13 2.59
C GLU A 95 20.10 11.61 2.77
N TYR A 96 18.95 10.96 2.91
CA TYR A 96 18.79 9.50 2.91
C TYR A 96 17.59 9.08 2.04
N LEU A 97 17.67 7.86 1.52
CA LEU A 97 16.51 7.13 1.00
C LEU A 97 16.31 5.89 1.87
N ASN A 98 15.07 5.66 2.31
CA ASN A 98 14.75 4.56 3.23
C ASN A 98 13.78 3.58 2.60
N LEU A 99 14.07 2.28 2.69
CA LEU A 99 13.11 1.22 2.38
C LEU A 99 12.23 1.00 3.61
N VAL A 100 10.96 1.37 3.52
CA VAL A 100 10.05 1.39 4.67
C VAL A 100 8.94 0.37 4.48
N LYS A 101 8.81 -0.57 5.43
CA LYS A 101 7.66 -1.46 5.55
C LYS A 101 6.56 -0.78 6.35
N LEU A 102 5.33 -0.85 5.88
CA LEU A 102 4.19 -0.08 6.39
C LEU A 102 2.98 -0.98 6.64
N PHE A 103 2.31 -0.78 7.76
CA PHE A 103 1.10 -1.50 8.18
C PHE A 103 -0.02 -0.50 8.52
N PRO A 104 -0.87 -0.13 7.54
CA PRO A 104 -2.01 0.75 7.82
C PRO A 104 -3.09 -0.01 8.61
N LYS A 105 -3.40 0.49 9.81
CA LYS A 105 -4.47 -0.05 10.71
C LYS A 105 -5.86 0.47 10.33
N THR A 106 -5.91 1.51 9.51
CA THR A 106 -7.11 2.10 8.90
C THR A 106 -6.91 2.21 7.38
N GLY A 107 -7.94 2.61 6.64
CA GLY A 107 -7.88 2.68 5.17
C GLY A 107 -8.36 4.01 4.60
N ARG A 108 -7.87 5.14 5.12
CA ARG A 108 -8.23 6.47 4.59
C ARG A 108 -7.56 6.72 3.23
N LYS A 109 -8.17 7.60 2.42
CA LYS A 109 -7.59 8.04 1.14
C LYS A 109 -6.21 8.64 1.41
N HIS A 110 -5.21 8.25 0.62
CA HIS A 110 -3.84 8.79 0.71
C HIS A 110 -3.17 8.61 2.08
N GLN A 111 -3.69 7.73 2.95
CA GLN A 111 -3.29 7.67 4.37
C GLN A 111 -1.78 7.56 4.57
N LEU A 112 -1.14 6.58 3.93
CA LEU A 112 0.31 6.36 4.08
C LEU A 112 1.13 7.51 3.53
N ARG A 113 0.67 8.13 2.43
CA ARG A 113 1.33 9.27 1.79
C ARG A 113 1.30 10.49 2.72
N ASN A 114 0.12 10.80 3.25
CA ASN A 114 -0.08 11.88 4.20
C ASN A 114 0.69 11.63 5.51
N HIS A 115 0.56 10.43 6.10
CA HIS A 115 1.23 10.09 7.37
C HIS A 115 2.75 10.27 7.26
N LEU A 116 3.37 9.68 6.24
CA LEU A 116 4.83 9.77 6.06
C LEU A 116 5.29 11.20 5.79
N ALA A 117 4.52 11.98 5.02
CA ALA A 117 4.80 13.41 4.85
C ALA A 117 4.64 14.20 6.16
N SER A 118 3.64 13.87 6.99
CA SER A 118 3.37 14.57 8.24
C SER A 118 4.48 14.44 9.29
N ILE A 119 5.30 13.39 9.20
CA ILE A 119 6.49 13.20 10.04
C ILE A 119 7.79 13.66 9.36
N GLY A 120 7.70 14.36 8.22
CA GLY A 120 8.85 14.89 7.50
C GLY A 120 9.56 13.92 6.55
N ASN A 121 9.03 12.70 6.35
CA ASN A 121 9.62 11.67 5.50
C ASN A 121 8.71 11.27 4.33
N PRO A 122 8.35 12.20 3.42
CA PRO A 122 7.42 11.90 2.35
C PRO A 122 7.96 10.82 1.40
N ILE A 123 7.03 10.17 0.73
CA ILE A 123 7.33 9.09 -0.22
C ILE A 123 8.01 9.68 -1.46
N LEU A 124 9.10 9.04 -1.90
CA LEU A 124 9.82 9.38 -3.12
C LEU A 124 8.87 9.30 -4.33
N GLY A 125 8.89 10.36 -5.15
CA GLY A 125 8.05 10.45 -6.35
C GLY A 125 6.58 10.77 -6.09
N ASP A 126 6.20 11.10 -4.85
CA ASP A 126 4.87 11.63 -4.55
C ASP A 126 4.74 13.07 -5.11
N ALA A 127 3.77 13.28 -5.99
CA ALA A 127 3.54 14.57 -6.62
C ALA A 127 2.68 15.53 -5.76
N GLU A 128 2.01 15.01 -4.73
CA GLU A 128 1.02 15.77 -3.94
C GLU A 128 1.55 16.05 -2.53
N TYR A 129 2.19 15.06 -1.90
CA TYR A 129 2.75 15.18 -0.54
C TYR A 129 4.29 15.25 -0.54
N GLY A 130 4.92 15.33 -1.72
CA GLY A 130 6.37 15.41 -1.85
C GLY A 130 6.93 16.79 -1.50
N ILE A 131 8.26 16.86 -1.35
CA ILE A 131 8.97 18.12 -1.10
C ILE A 131 9.22 18.84 -2.44
N GLU A 132 8.82 20.10 -2.53
CA GLU A 132 9.05 20.95 -3.70
C GLU A 132 10.55 20.99 -4.07
N GLY A 133 10.86 20.98 -5.38
CA GLY A 133 12.24 20.86 -5.89
C GLY A 133 12.86 19.45 -5.75
N LYS A 134 12.29 18.57 -4.93
CA LYS A 134 12.74 17.17 -4.73
C LYS A 134 11.84 16.13 -5.41
N ILE A 135 10.70 16.53 -5.98
CA ILE A 135 9.79 15.62 -6.71
C ILE A 135 10.46 15.08 -7.99
N VAL A 136 10.59 13.75 -8.09
CA VAL A 136 11.14 13.08 -9.29
C VAL A 136 10.05 12.95 -10.36
N LYS A 137 10.20 13.66 -11.48
CA LYS A 137 9.30 13.53 -12.63
C LYS A 137 9.53 12.18 -13.34
N GLY A 138 8.46 11.57 -13.83
CA GLY A 138 8.50 10.40 -14.72
C GLY A 138 8.77 9.03 -14.09
N LYS A 139 9.16 8.93 -12.80
CA LYS A 139 9.40 7.63 -12.12
C LYS A 139 8.23 7.11 -11.28
N GLY A 140 7.19 7.94 -11.13
CA GLY A 140 5.97 7.64 -10.38
C GLY A 140 6.19 7.46 -8.88
N LEU A 141 5.11 7.18 -8.16
CA LEU A 141 5.12 6.99 -6.71
C LEU A 141 5.87 5.70 -6.33
N TYR A 142 6.71 5.77 -5.31
CA TYR A 142 7.35 4.60 -4.68
C TYR A 142 6.52 4.14 -3.47
N LEU A 143 5.29 3.69 -3.75
CA LEU A 143 4.42 3.01 -2.80
C LEU A 143 3.86 1.75 -3.47
N HIS A 144 3.99 0.62 -2.78
CA HIS A 144 3.60 -0.70 -3.27
C HIS A 144 2.77 -1.46 -2.24
N ALA A 145 1.57 -1.89 -2.62
CA ALA A 145 0.72 -2.80 -1.87
C ALA A 145 1.25 -4.23 -2.02
N TYR A 146 2.15 -4.61 -1.12
CA TYR A 146 2.95 -5.82 -1.20
C TYR A 146 2.19 -7.09 -0.84
N SER A 147 1.47 -7.09 0.29
CA SER A 147 0.72 -8.29 0.70
C SER A 147 -0.64 -8.01 1.31
N LEU A 148 -1.55 -8.97 1.14
CA LEU A 148 -2.83 -9.08 1.82
C LEU A 148 -2.90 -10.44 2.52
N SER A 149 -3.22 -10.43 3.82
CA SER A 149 -3.39 -11.67 4.60
C SER A 149 -4.71 -11.63 5.38
N PHE A 150 -5.53 -12.67 5.24
CA PHE A 150 -6.86 -12.78 5.83
C PHE A 150 -7.37 -14.23 5.81
N ILE A 151 -8.48 -14.51 6.49
CA ILE A 151 -9.18 -15.81 6.40
C ILE A 151 -10.22 -15.72 5.27
N HIS A 152 -10.17 -16.62 4.31
CA HIS A 152 -11.10 -16.63 3.19
C HIS A 152 -12.54 -16.88 3.70
N PRO A 153 -13.51 -16.01 3.39
CA PRO A 153 -14.81 -16.00 4.09
C PRO A 153 -15.73 -17.18 3.77
N PHE A 154 -15.37 -18.04 2.80
CA PHE A 154 -16.17 -19.23 2.43
C PHE A 154 -15.43 -20.54 2.68
N THR A 155 -14.12 -20.57 2.46
CA THR A 155 -13.31 -21.80 2.64
C THR A 155 -12.67 -21.87 4.02
N ASN A 156 -12.67 -20.77 4.78
CA ASN A 156 -11.97 -20.61 6.05
C ASN A 156 -10.45 -20.84 5.98
N GLU A 157 -9.88 -20.88 4.77
CA GLU A 157 -8.46 -21.03 4.57
C GLU A 157 -7.72 -19.72 4.86
N LYS A 158 -6.50 -19.84 5.39
CA LYS A 158 -5.62 -18.69 5.59
C LYS A 158 -5.03 -18.27 4.26
N MET A 159 -5.41 -17.09 3.80
CA MET A 159 -4.88 -16.47 2.59
C MET A 159 -3.68 -15.61 2.93
N ASN A 160 -2.61 -15.74 2.14
CA ASN A 160 -1.47 -14.81 2.14
C ASN A 160 -1.02 -14.56 0.70
N ILE A 161 -1.49 -13.47 0.11
CA ILE A 161 -1.19 -13.10 -1.27
C ILE A 161 -0.09 -12.06 -1.25
N ILE A 162 0.93 -12.26 -2.09
CA ILE A 162 2.08 -11.37 -2.22
C ILE A 162 2.19 -10.92 -3.68
N LYS A 163 2.58 -9.66 -3.88
CA LYS A 163 3.09 -9.14 -5.15
C LYS A 163 4.49 -8.61 -4.92
N ASP A 164 5.44 -9.12 -5.69
CA ASP A 164 6.84 -8.71 -5.56
C ASP A 164 7.02 -7.22 -5.82
N LEU A 165 8.01 -6.65 -5.14
CA LEU A 165 8.40 -5.27 -5.32
C LEU A 165 8.80 -5.00 -6.79
N PRO A 166 8.37 -3.89 -7.39
CA PRO A 166 8.81 -3.51 -8.72
C PRO A 166 10.33 -3.37 -8.80
N THR A 167 10.95 -3.75 -9.92
CA THR A 167 12.41 -3.71 -10.14
C THR A 167 13.05 -2.33 -9.91
N LYS A 168 12.27 -1.24 -9.96
CA LYS A 168 12.75 0.09 -9.60
C LYS A 168 13.17 0.23 -8.13
N TYR A 169 12.75 -0.68 -7.23
CA TYR A 169 13.16 -0.72 -5.83
C TYR A 169 14.56 -1.32 -5.68
N SER A 170 14.85 -2.44 -6.34
CA SER A 170 16.18 -3.08 -6.29
C SER A 170 17.29 -2.26 -6.95
N LYS A 171 16.93 -1.32 -7.84
CA LYS A 171 17.86 -0.30 -8.36
C LYS A 171 18.40 0.68 -7.30
N ILE A 172 17.74 0.76 -6.13
CA ILE A 172 18.13 1.65 -5.03
C ILE A 172 18.66 0.82 -3.85
N PHE A 173 18.03 -0.31 -3.55
CA PHE A 173 18.39 -1.19 -2.45
C PHE A 173 18.85 -2.54 -2.99
N SER A 174 20.16 -2.78 -2.99
CA SER A 174 20.76 -4.01 -3.52
C SER A 174 20.41 -5.25 -2.67
N SER A 175 19.99 -5.06 -1.42
CA SER A 175 19.47 -6.15 -0.56
C SER A 175 18.21 -6.82 -1.11
N LEU A 176 17.55 -6.19 -2.09
CA LEU A 176 16.34 -6.69 -2.76
C LEU A 176 16.66 -7.46 -4.06
N LEU A 177 17.94 -7.66 -4.38
CA LEU A 177 18.39 -8.46 -5.54
C LEU A 177 18.42 -9.95 -5.22
#